data_AF-A0A645B132-F1
#
_entry.id   AF-A0A645B132-F1
#
_cell.length_a   1.000
_cell.length_b   1.000
_cell.length_c   1.000
_cell.angle_alpha   90.00
_cell.angle_beta   90.00
_cell.angle_gamma   90.00
#
_symmetry.space_group_name_H-M   'P 1'
#
loop_
_entity.id
_entity.type
_entity.pdbx_description
1 polymer ?
#
loop_
_entity_poly.entity_id
_entity_poly.type
_entity_poly.pdbx_seq_one_letter_code
_entity_poly.pdbx_strand_id
1 'polypeptide(L)'
;MGAAKTPEERCTQVNAIYNALKNEYQITYINSPISYTNGMESSQRVKLPKNAINLASANCIDGTVLFASALENVGIDPSIIIIPGHAFIGWEDGEGNVEGALETTMVGNSNFDDAYTYGIDELNEQIENGNFESGVSSAISVKKCRALGITPME
;
A
#
# COMPACT_ATOMS: atom_id res chain seq x y z
N MET A 1 1.83 -21.63 -4.96
CA MET A 1 0.60 -20.97 -4.47
C MET A 1 0.09 -20.11 -5.61
N GLY A 2 -1.09 -20.43 -6.13
CA GLY A 2 -1.67 -19.69 -7.26
C GLY A 2 -2.46 -18.49 -6.77
N ALA A 3 -2.46 -17.41 -7.57
CA ALA A 3 -3.24 -16.22 -7.32
C ALA A 3 -4.69 -16.58 -6.94
N ALA A 4 -5.20 -15.95 -5.88
CA ALA A 4 -6.59 -16.08 -5.47
C ALA A 4 -7.52 -15.76 -6.65
N LYS A 5 -8.51 -16.62 -6.88
CA LYS A 5 -9.34 -16.62 -8.10
C LYS A 5 -10.58 -15.76 -7.93
N THR A 6 -11.02 -15.53 -6.70
CA THR A 6 -12.20 -14.74 -6.39
C THR A 6 -11.85 -13.51 -5.55
N PRO A 7 -12.67 -12.45 -5.59
CA PRO A 7 -12.50 -11.27 -4.72
C PRO A 7 -12.51 -11.64 -3.23
N GLU A 8 -13.33 -12.61 -2.82
CA GLU A 8 -13.42 -13.07 -1.43
C GLU A 8 -12.12 -13.77 -0.98
N GLU A 9 -11.55 -14.62 -1.84
CA GLU A 9 -10.26 -15.28 -1.58
C GLU A 9 -9.13 -14.25 -1.47
N ARG A 10 -9.11 -13.24 -2.36
CA ARG A 10 -8.13 -12.15 -2.32
C ARG A 10 -8.27 -11.34 -1.03
N CYS A 11 -9.47 -10.90 -0.71
CA CYS A 11 -9.75 -10.15 0.53
C CYS A 11 -9.32 -10.94 1.77
N THR A 12 -9.59 -12.26 1.80
CA THR A 12 -9.12 -13.15 2.88
C THR A 12 -7.60 -13.17 2.99
N GLN A 13 -6.88 -13.24 1.87
CA GLN A 13 -5.42 -13.20 1.86
C GLN A 13 -4.86 -11.84 2.31
N VAL A 14 -5.45 -10.74 1.86
CA VAL A 14 -5.07 -9.38 2.28
C VAL A 14 -5.29 -9.23 3.80
N ASN A 15 -6.43 -9.69 4.32
CA ASN A 15 -6.74 -9.70 5.75
C ASN A 15 -5.74 -10.55 6.56
N ALA A 16 -5.35 -11.72 6.05
CA ALA A 16 -4.34 -12.56 6.69
C ALA A 16 -2.96 -11.86 6.75
N ILE A 17 -2.55 -11.20 5.65
CA ILE A 17 -1.30 -10.41 5.60
C ILE A 17 -1.35 -9.25 6.58
N TYR A 18 -2.47 -8.50 6.62
CA TYR A 18 -2.67 -7.42 7.58
C TYR A 18 -2.52 -7.90 9.02
N ASN A 19 -3.17 -9.02 9.38
CA ASN A 19 -3.10 -9.59 10.73
C ASN A 19 -1.70 -10.14 11.07
N ALA A 20 -0.98 -10.71 10.11
CA ALA A 20 0.41 -11.13 10.33
C ALA A 20 1.30 -9.92 10.62
N LEU A 21 1.19 -8.86 9.80
CA LEU A 21 1.95 -7.61 9.99
C LEU A 21 1.61 -6.93 11.32
N LYS A 22 0.34 -6.94 11.70
CA LYS A 22 -0.13 -6.38 12.98
C LYS A 22 0.30 -7.20 14.20
N ASN A 23 0.02 -8.51 14.21
CA ASN A 23 0.09 -9.31 15.43
C ASN A 23 1.42 -10.03 15.59
N GLU A 24 2.04 -10.48 14.49
CA GLU A 24 3.30 -11.24 14.53
C GLU A 24 4.51 -10.31 14.40
N TYR A 25 4.49 -9.40 13.42
CA TYR A 25 5.57 -8.45 13.18
C TYR A 25 5.42 -7.15 13.97
N GLN A 26 4.27 -6.93 14.62
CA GLN A 26 3.98 -5.78 15.47
C GLN A 26 4.29 -4.43 14.80
N ILE A 27 4.05 -4.36 13.49
CA ILE A 27 4.32 -3.15 12.71
C ILE A 27 3.49 -2.00 13.27
N THR A 28 4.18 -0.96 13.71
CA THR A 28 3.56 0.27 14.20
C THR A 28 3.81 1.39 13.21
N TYR A 29 2.77 2.16 12.89
CA TYR A 29 2.95 3.36 12.10
C TYR A 29 3.78 4.38 12.87
N ILE A 30 4.82 4.90 12.22
CA ILE A 30 5.58 6.04 12.70
C ILE A 30 5.50 7.16 11.67
N ASN A 31 4.98 8.31 12.09
CA ASN A 31 5.17 9.51 11.31
C ASN A 31 6.63 9.95 11.52
N SER A 32 7.50 9.74 10.53
CA SER A 32 8.87 10.23 10.59
C SER A 32 8.93 11.56 9.86
N PRO A 33 8.85 12.71 10.57
CA PRO A 33 9.03 14.00 9.93
C PRO A 33 10.51 14.16 9.55
N ILE A 34 10.74 14.80 8.41
CA ILE A 34 12.00 15.42 7.96
C ILE A 34 12.94 14.52 7.13
N SER A 35 12.83 14.66 5.81
CA SER A 35 14.02 14.73 4.95
C SER A 35 14.48 16.19 4.89
N TYR A 36 15.78 16.46 5.00
CA TYR A 36 16.37 17.81 4.97
C TYR A 36 16.39 18.43 3.55
N THR A 37 15.25 18.39 2.84
CA THR A 37 15.09 19.02 1.53
C THR A 37 14.40 20.36 1.70
N ASN A 38 15.18 21.45 1.70
CA ASN A 38 14.68 22.82 1.67
C ASN A 38 13.63 22.96 0.54
N GLY A 39 12.34 23.08 0.88
CA GLY A 39 11.26 23.39 -0.06
C GLY A 39 10.46 22.20 -0.62
N MET A 40 10.74 20.95 -0.22
CA MET A 40 9.85 19.81 -0.48
C MET A 40 9.32 19.29 0.86
N GLU A 41 8.23 19.90 1.34
CA GLU A 41 7.53 19.56 2.59
C GLU A 41 7.03 18.10 2.68
N SER A 42 7.21 17.32 1.61
CA SER A 42 6.65 15.97 1.45
C SER A 42 7.66 14.89 1.05
N SER A 43 8.97 15.19 0.98
CA SER A 43 9.95 14.13 0.73
C SER A 43 10.24 13.37 2.04
N GLN A 44 9.81 12.11 2.13
CA GLN A 44 10.18 11.19 3.20
C GLN A 44 11.11 10.12 2.63
N ARG A 45 12.13 9.72 3.40
CA ARG A 45 12.99 8.62 3.01
C ARG A 45 12.19 7.31 3.08
N VAL A 46 12.12 6.60 1.95
CA VAL A 46 11.52 5.27 1.89
C VAL A 46 12.52 4.23 2.39
N LYS A 47 12.16 3.48 3.42
CA LYS A 47 12.89 2.32 3.93
C LYS A 47 12.52 1.07 3.13
N LEU A 48 13.45 0.11 3.10
CA LEU A 48 13.19 -1.20 2.52
C LEU A 48 12.19 -1.99 3.39
N PRO A 49 11.34 -2.86 2.80
CA PRO A 49 10.44 -3.74 3.54
C PRO A 49 11.13 -4.51 4.67
N LYS A 50 12.33 -5.07 4.40
CA LYS A 50 13.15 -5.75 5.43
C LYS A 50 13.48 -4.86 6.63
N ASN A 51 13.71 -3.56 6.39
CA ASN A 51 14.05 -2.60 7.43
C ASN A 51 12.79 -2.21 8.22
N ALA A 52 11.63 -2.08 7.57
CA ALA A 52 10.36 -1.80 8.24
C ALA A 52 9.99 -2.94 9.20
N ILE A 53 10.16 -4.19 8.76
CA ILE A 53 9.99 -5.39 9.60
C ILE A 53 10.99 -5.39 10.77
N ASN A 54 12.29 -5.25 10.49
CA ASN A 54 13.32 -5.30 11.54
C ASN A 54 13.18 -4.19 12.60
N LEU A 55 12.65 -3.03 12.22
CA LEU A 55 12.44 -1.90 13.12
C LEU A 55 11.02 -1.86 13.70
N ALA A 56 10.16 -2.82 13.37
CA ALA A 56 8.74 -2.85 13.70
C ALA A 56 8.02 -1.51 13.43
N SER A 57 8.48 -0.76 12.43
CA SER A 57 8.04 0.62 12.21
C SER A 57 8.10 1.06 10.76
N ALA A 58 7.02 1.67 10.30
CA ALA A 58 6.84 2.12 8.91
C ALA A 58 6.17 3.50 8.87
N ASN A 59 6.64 4.39 7.99
CA ASN A 59 5.85 5.57 7.58
C ASN A 59 4.83 5.15 6.49
N CYS A 60 4.07 6.11 5.93
CA CYS A 60 2.96 5.81 5.01
C CYS A 60 3.45 5.04 3.77
N ILE A 61 4.55 5.52 3.17
CA ILE A 61 5.11 4.91 1.96
C ILE A 61 5.87 3.61 2.26
N ASP A 62 6.56 3.50 3.40
CA ASP A 62 7.23 2.27 3.85
C ASP A 62 6.22 1.15 4.04
N GLY A 63 5.09 1.46 4.70
CA GLY A 63 4.00 0.52 4.96
C GLY A 63 3.38 0.08 3.64
N THR A 64 3.05 1.04 2.78
CA THR A 64 2.50 0.75 1.45
C THR A 64 3.40 -0.14 0.61
N VAL A 65 4.71 0.11 0.59
CA VAL A 65 5.68 -0.72 -0.17
C VAL A 65 5.83 -2.11 0.46
N LEU A 66 5.78 -2.23 1.79
CA LEU A 66 5.78 -3.53 2.48
C LEU A 66 4.53 -4.36 2.13
N PHE A 67 3.34 -3.75 2.19
CA PHE A 67 2.11 -4.42 1.77
C PHE A 67 2.15 -4.79 0.29
N ALA A 68 2.57 -3.89 -0.60
CA ALA A 68 2.73 -4.18 -2.02
C ALA A 68 3.64 -5.40 -2.25
N SER A 69 4.78 -5.46 -1.57
CA SER A 69 5.70 -6.60 -1.68
C SER A 69 5.06 -7.91 -1.22
N ALA A 70 4.29 -7.88 -0.13
CA ALA A 70 3.61 -9.07 0.38
C ALA A 70 2.48 -9.54 -0.55
N LEU A 71 1.67 -8.61 -1.06
CA LEU A 71 0.59 -8.90 -2.00
C LEU A 71 1.11 -9.47 -3.32
N GLU A 72 2.15 -8.84 -3.89
CA GLU A 72 2.81 -9.35 -5.10
C GLU A 72 3.34 -10.78 -4.90
N ASN A 73 3.93 -11.07 -3.74
CA ASN A 73 4.50 -12.39 -3.44
C ASN A 73 3.43 -13.50 -3.41
N VAL A 74 2.20 -13.18 -3.03
CA VAL A 74 1.07 -14.14 -3.03
C VAL A 74 0.28 -14.12 -4.35
N GLY A 75 0.72 -13.35 -5.35
CA GLY A 75 0.12 -13.29 -6.68
C GLY A 75 -1.10 -12.39 -6.79
N ILE A 76 -1.27 -11.45 -5.86
CA ILE A 76 -2.21 -10.33 -6.00
C ILE A 76 -1.47 -9.21 -6.74
N ASP A 77 -2.16 -8.45 -7.59
CA ASP A 77 -1.58 -7.35 -8.38
C ASP A 77 -1.75 -6.01 -7.64
N PRO A 78 -0.77 -5.54 -6.84
CA PRO A 78 -0.88 -4.30 -6.08
C PRO A 78 -0.59 -3.05 -6.92
N SER A 79 -1.17 -1.94 -6.48
CA SER A 79 -0.89 -0.58 -6.92
C SER A 79 -0.59 0.33 -5.73
N ILE A 80 0.53 1.05 -5.78
CA ILE A 80 0.86 2.08 -4.80
C ILE A 80 0.06 3.34 -5.15
N ILE A 81 -0.87 3.73 -4.29
CA ILE A 81 -1.66 4.95 -4.47
C ILE A 81 -0.96 6.08 -3.72
N ILE A 82 -0.68 7.17 -4.43
CA ILE A 82 -0.04 8.38 -3.89
C ILE A 82 -1.00 9.54 -4.08
N ILE A 83 -1.30 10.23 -3.00
CA ILE A 83 -2.13 11.43 -2.96
C ILE A 83 -1.35 12.56 -2.26
N PRO A 84 -1.81 13.81 -2.28
CA PRO A 84 -1.16 14.88 -1.55
C PRO A 84 -1.01 14.56 -0.06
N GLY A 85 0.23 14.34 0.39
CA GLY A 85 0.57 14.13 1.80
C GLY A 85 0.42 12.70 2.32
N HIS A 86 -0.02 11.75 1.49
CA HIS A 86 -0.30 10.39 1.95
C HIS A 86 -0.11 9.32 0.87
N ALA A 87 0.08 8.07 1.30
CA ALA A 87 0.17 6.92 0.42
C ALA A 87 -0.44 5.68 1.08
N PHE A 88 -1.17 4.91 0.29
CA PHE A 88 -1.85 3.69 0.71
C PHE A 88 -1.83 2.65 -0.42
N ILE A 89 -2.28 1.43 -0.13
CA ILE A 89 -2.22 0.32 -1.08
C ILE A 89 -3.58 0.10 -1.73
N GLY A 90 -3.58 -0.10 -3.05
CA GLY A 90 -4.69 -0.66 -3.81
C GLY A 90 -4.30 -1.99 -4.46
N TRP A 91 -5.28 -2.75 -4.95
CA TRP A 91 -5.02 -3.94 -5.77
C TRP A 91 -6.08 -4.14 -6.86
N GLU A 92 -5.69 -4.89 -7.88
CA GLU A 92 -6.52 -5.19 -9.05
C GLU A 92 -7.20 -6.58 -8.94
N ASP A 93 -8.30 -6.77 -9.66
CA ASP A 93 -9.06 -8.02 -9.75
C ASP A 93 -8.40 -9.12 -10.62
N GLY A 94 -7.26 -8.80 -11.23
CA GLY A 94 -6.55 -9.63 -12.21
C GLY A 94 -6.87 -9.31 -13.67
N GLU A 95 -7.92 -8.53 -13.93
CA GLU A 95 -8.32 -8.04 -15.26
C GLU A 95 -7.90 -6.59 -15.50
N GLY A 96 -7.31 -5.95 -14.48
CA GLY A 96 -6.84 -4.57 -14.53
C GLY A 96 -7.83 -3.57 -13.94
N ASN A 97 -8.94 -4.04 -13.34
CA ASN A 97 -9.86 -3.17 -12.62
C ASN A 97 -9.44 -3.09 -11.15
N VAL A 98 -9.58 -1.91 -10.56
CA VAL A 98 -9.36 -1.72 -9.12
C VAL A 98 -10.42 -2.52 -8.36
N GLU A 99 -9.96 -3.43 -7.51
CA GLU A 99 -10.83 -4.29 -6.68
C GLU A 99 -10.93 -3.78 -5.24
N GLY A 100 -9.82 -3.28 -4.70
CA GLY A 100 -9.79 -2.87 -3.30
C GLY A 100 -8.66 -1.91 -2.97
N ALA A 101 -8.77 -1.30 -1.79
CA ALA A 101 -7.76 -0.45 -1.18
C ALA A 101 -7.73 -0.63 0.34
N LEU A 102 -6.60 -0.30 0.96
CA LEU A 102 -6.36 -0.50 2.38
C LEU A 102 -5.46 0.60 2.96
N GLU A 103 -5.92 1.22 4.03
CA GLU A 103 -5.17 2.22 4.78
C GLU A 103 -4.05 1.56 5.61
N THR A 104 -2.82 1.63 5.11
CA THR A 104 -1.70 0.89 5.70
C THR A 104 -1.20 1.47 7.02
N THR A 105 -1.45 2.75 7.31
CA THR A 105 -1.01 3.40 8.56
C THR A 105 -1.82 2.93 9.77
N MET A 106 -2.98 2.31 9.55
CA MET A 106 -3.86 1.79 10.58
C MET A 106 -3.43 0.42 11.14
N VAL A 107 -2.46 -0.26 10.52
CA VAL A 107 -2.06 -1.66 10.84
C VAL A 107 -1.76 -1.91 12.31
N GLY A 108 -1.21 -0.94 13.04
CA GLY A 108 -0.91 -1.08 14.48
C GLY A 108 -2.08 -0.79 15.42
N ASN A 109 -3.08 -0.02 14.99
CA ASN A 109 -4.07 0.58 15.89
C ASN A 109 -5.53 0.21 15.59
N SER A 110 -5.82 -0.30 14.39
CA SER A 110 -7.19 -0.63 13.97
C SER A 110 -7.30 -2.07 13.46
N ASN A 111 -8.53 -2.56 13.34
CA ASN A 111 -8.78 -3.85 12.69
C ASN A 111 -8.73 -3.72 11.15
N PHE A 112 -8.74 -4.85 10.46
CA PHE A 112 -8.68 -4.89 9.00
C PHE A 112 -9.87 -4.19 8.35
N ASP A 113 -11.09 -4.40 8.85
CA ASP A 113 -12.32 -3.87 8.24
C ASP A 113 -12.34 -2.33 8.27
N ASP A 114 -11.88 -1.72 9.37
CA ASP A 114 -11.74 -0.28 9.50
C ASP A 114 -10.71 0.28 8.50
N ALA A 115 -9.54 -0.37 8.41
CA ALA A 115 -8.48 0.04 7.49
C ALA A 115 -8.90 -0.12 6.02
N TYR A 116 -9.64 -1.18 5.72
CA TYR A 116 -10.17 -1.46 4.39
C TYR A 116 -11.22 -0.42 3.99
N THR A 117 -12.19 -0.16 4.87
CA THR A 117 -13.23 0.84 4.65
C THR A 117 -12.62 2.22 4.41
N TYR A 118 -11.67 2.63 5.25
CA TYR A 118 -11.00 3.93 5.11
C TYR A 118 -10.24 4.05 3.78
N GLY A 119 -9.48 3.01 3.40
CA GLY A 119 -8.74 3.01 2.13
C GLY A 119 -9.64 3.09 0.90
N ILE A 120 -10.81 2.44 0.95
CA ILE A 120 -11.82 2.52 -0.11
C ILE A 120 -12.45 3.91 -0.19
N ASP A 121 -12.84 4.48 0.95
CA ASP A 121 -13.44 5.81 1.01
C ASP A 121 -12.47 6.87 0.45
N GLU A 122 -11.20 6.81 0.86
CA GLU A 122 -10.17 7.73 0.38
C GLU A 122 -9.91 7.56 -1.13
N LEU A 123 -9.86 6.32 -1.63
CA LEU A 123 -9.72 6.07 -3.06
C LEU A 123 -10.90 6.64 -3.87
N ASN A 124 -12.13 6.41 -3.40
CA ASN A 124 -13.34 6.91 -4.05
C ASN A 124 -13.36 8.44 -4.08
N GLU A 125 -12.98 9.10 -2.98
CA GLU A 125 -12.86 10.56 -2.94
C GLU A 125 -11.87 11.07 -3.99
N GLN A 126 -10.72 10.41 -4.19
CA GLN A 126 -9.76 10.80 -5.23
C GLN A 126 -10.31 10.61 -6.65
N ILE A 127 -11.11 9.57 -6.87
CA ILE A 127 -11.76 9.31 -8.16
C ILE A 127 -12.84 10.36 -8.43
N GLU A 128 -13.73 10.61 -7.47
CA GLU A 128 -14.83 11.58 -7.59
C GLU A 128 -14.33 13.00 -7.85
N ASN A 129 -13.20 13.36 -7.23
CA ASN A 129 -12.57 14.66 -7.45
C ASN A 129 -11.77 14.76 -8.76
N GLY A 130 -11.65 13.69 -9.54
CA GLY A 130 -10.86 13.67 -10.78
C GLY A 130 -9.35 13.85 -10.53
N ASN A 131 -8.85 13.49 -9.34
CA ASN A 131 -7.47 13.75 -8.94
C ASN A 131 -6.47 12.89 -9.71
N PHE A 132 -6.86 11.69 -10.14
CA PHE A 132 -6.03 10.85 -11.02
C PHE A 132 -5.93 11.41 -12.44
N GLU A 133 -7.01 11.98 -12.96
CA GLU A 133 -7.08 12.53 -14.32
C GLU A 133 -6.33 13.86 -14.41
N SER A 134 -6.41 14.67 -13.36
CA SER A 134 -5.66 15.93 -13.24
C SER A 134 -4.18 15.74 -12.89
N GLY A 135 -3.77 14.54 -12.49
CA GLY A 135 -2.40 14.21 -12.09
C GLY A 135 -2.03 14.65 -10.66
N VAL A 136 -3.00 15.08 -9.86
CA VAL A 136 -2.82 15.37 -8.41
C VAL A 136 -2.53 14.08 -7.64
N SER A 137 -3.22 13.00 -8.02
CA SER A 137 -3.07 11.67 -7.45
C SER A 137 -2.51 10.70 -8.48
N SER A 138 -1.80 9.68 -8.03
CA SER A 138 -1.11 8.71 -8.88
C SER A 138 -1.36 7.29 -8.39
N ALA A 139 -1.60 6.37 -9.32
CA ALA A 139 -1.68 4.94 -9.06
C ALA A 139 -0.53 4.23 -9.80
N ILE A 140 0.42 3.70 -9.04
CA ILE A 140 1.61 3.03 -9.58
C ILE A 140 1.40 1.52 -9.50
N SER A 141 0.97 0.92 -10.61
CA SER A 141 0.79 -0.53 -10.72
C SER A 141 2.13 -1.26 -10.70
N VAL A 142 2.32 -2.13 -9.72
CA VAL A 142 3.56 -2.92 -9.58
C VAL A 142 3.73 -3.84 -10.79
N LYS A 143 2.65 -4.45 -11.28
CA LYS A 143 2.64 -5.27 -12.50
C LYS A 143 3.16 -4.51 -13.72
N LYS A 144 2.74 -3.26 -13.90
CA LYS A 144 3.26 -2.39 -14.98
C LYS A 144 4.73 -2.05 -14.78
N CYS A 145 5.16 -1.77 -13.55
CA CYS A 145 6.58 -1.57 -13.23
C CYS A 145 7.44 -2.80 -13.59
N ARG A 146 6.98 -4.02 -13.27
CA ARG A 146 7.67 -5.27 -13.65
C ARG A 146 7.78 -5.41 -15.17
N ALA A 147 6.72 -5.11 -15.91
CA ALA A 147 6.73 -5.12 -17.37
C ALA A 147 7.73 -4.12 -17.98
N LEU A 148 8.03 -3.03 -17.28
CA LEU A 148 9.06 -2.04 -17.64
C LEU A 148 10.48 -2.45 -17.21
N GLY A 149 10.65 -3.62 -16.60
CA GLY A 149 11.95 -4.11 -16.11
C GLY A 149 12.36 -3.54 -14.75
N ILE A 150 11.47 -2.85 -14.04
CA ILE A 150 11.72 -2.40 -12.67
C ILE A 150 11.47 -3.60 -11.75
N THR A 151 12.53 -4.21 -11.23
CA THR A 151 12.45 -5.38 -10.34
C THR A 151 12.67 -4.99 -8.87
N PRO A 152 12.28 -5.85 -7.90
CA PRO A 152 12.75 -5.69 -6.52
C PRO A 152 14.29 -5.61 -6.49
N MET A 153 14.82 -4.84 -5.54
CA MET A 153 16.28 -4.71 -5.39
C MET A 153 16.93 -5.94 -4.74
N GLU A 154 16.14 -6.74 -4.02
CA GLU A 154 16.53 -7.99 -3.34
C GLU A 154 15.35 -8.97 -3.36
#